data_AF-A0A940CMX9-F1
#
_entry.id   AF-A0A940CMX9-F1
#
_cell.length_a   1.000
_cell.length_b   1.000
_cell.length_c   1.000
_cell.angle_alpha   90.00
_cell.angle_beta   90.00
_cell.angle_gamma   90.00
#
_symmetry.space_group_name_H-M   'P 1'
#
loop_
_entity.id
_entity.type
_entity.pdbx_description
1 polymer ?
#
loop_
_entity_poly.entity_id
_entity_poly.type
_entity_poly.pdbx_seq_one_letter_code
_entity_poly.pdbx_strand_id
1 'polypeptide(L)'
;MVHRNCRTLLFYFITLLIVTFCSILPTLAEAPKNYLKGKFYSSVEDHFLVATEKMTDDRFKKTVIVMLDNDEEGAWGLVINKPIGKVPLRFLVNTLQDQKNEKKELYSVEIPIFWGGPVDEKQIYILHSKEYKNDTTKSYKGISITRDYKILFDIAENKGPRRYLIILGYSGWADGQLEGEMEIDHWILSELEPQIVFEEESKNKWPKAYGNRFIRL
;
A
#
# COMPACT_ATOMS: atom_id res chain seq x y z
N MET A 1 -50.49 -31.92 -21.62
CA MET A 1 -50.50 -30.48 -21.30
C MET A 1 -50.52 -30.27 -19.78
N VAL A 2 -49.50 -30.76 -19.04
CA VAL A 2 -49.47 -30.70 -17.54
C VAL A 2 -48.10 -30.28 -16.99
N HIS A 3 -47.06 -30.13 -17.82
CA HIS A 3 -45.69 -29.90 -17.32
C HIS A 3 -45.26 -28.44 -17.14
N ARG A 4 -46.10 -27.44 -17.46
CA ARG A 4 -45.71 -26.01 -17.41
C ARG A 4 -46.04 -25.27 -16.11
N ASN A 5 -46.90 -25.80 -15.25
CA ASN A 5 -47.38 -25.08 -14.05
C ASN A 5 -46.56 -25.32 -12.77
N CYS A 6 -45.75 -26.38 -12.71
CA CYS A 6 -44.97 -26.70 -11.49
C CYS A 6 -43.74 -25.76 -11.32
N ARG A 7 -43.14 -25.29 -12.42
CA ARG A 7 -42.00 -24.36 -12.38
C ARG A 7 -42.38 -22.95 -11.93
N THR A 8 -43.56 -22.48 -12.32
CA THR A 8 -44.03 -21.14 -11.96
C THR A 8 -44.44 -21.06 -10.48
N LEU A 9 -45.09 -22.10 -9.94
CA LEU A 9 -45.44 -22.18 -8.51
C LEU A 9 -44.20 -22.22 -7.62
N LEU A 10 -43.15 -22.94 -8.03
CA LEU A 10 -41.88 -23.02 -7.30
C LEU A 10 -41.17 -21.66 -7.23
N PHE A 11 -41.23 -20.87 -8.31
CA PHE A 11 -40.67 -19.52 -8.36
C PHE A 11 -41.37 -18.55 -7.40
N TYR A 12 -42.71 -18.57 -7.34
CA TYR A 12 -43.45 -17.72 -6.40
C TYR A 12 -43.25 -18.13 -4.93
N PHE A 13 -43.00 -19.41 -4.66
CA PHE A 13 -42.72 -19.89 -3.30
C PHE A 13 -41.31 -19.48 -2.82
N ILE A 14 -40.32 -19.49 -3.72
CA ILE A 14 -38.95 -19.05 -3.44
C ILE A 14 -38.88 -17.53 -3.25
N THR A 15 -39.61 -16.75 -4.06
CA THR A 15 -39.65 -15.29 -3.88
C THR A 15 -40.37 -14.88 -2.60
N LEU A 16 -41.44 -15.59 -2.19
CA LEU A 16 -42.13 -15.34 -0.92
C LEU A 16 -41.26 -15.68 0.30
N LEU A 17 -40.43 -16.72 0.21
CA LEU A 17 -39.42 -17.07 1.23
C LEU A 17 -38.33 -16.00 1.36
N ILE A 18 -37.88 -15.39 0.25
CA ILE A 18 -36.86 -14.32 0.29
C ILE A 18 -37.43 -13.03 0.90
N VAL A 19 -38.68 -12.67 0.58
CA VAL A 19 -39.33 -11.47 1.14
C VAL A 19 -39.65 -11.63 2.63
N THR A 20 -40.03 -12.83 3.06
CA THR A 20 -40.25 -13.13 4.49
C THR A 20 -38.94 -13.25 5.27
N PHE A 21 -37.84 -13.71 4.65
CA PHE A 21 -36.51 -13.69 5.29
C PHE A 21 -35.96 -12.27 5.47
N CYS A 22 -36.24 -11.36 4.54
CA CYS A 22 -35.86 -9.94 4.67
C CYS A 22 -36.65 -9.18 5.75
N SER A 23 -37.82 -9.67 6.17
CA SER A 23 -38.65 -9.01 7.19
C SER A 23 -38.40 -9.53 8.61
N ILE A 24 -37.46 -10.47 8.80
CA ILE A 24 -37.08 -11.02 10.11
C ILE A 24 -35.55 -11.00 10.29
N LEU A 25 -34.86 -9.99 9.74
CA LEU A 25 -33.50 -9.68 10.18
C LEU A 25 -33.62 -8.87 11.49
N PRO A 26 -33.25 -9.46 12.65
CA PRO A 26 -33.16 -8.68 13.87
C PRO A 26 -32.05 -7.65 13.69
N THR A 27 -32.37 -6.39 13.98
CA THR A 27 -31.46 -5.29 14.33
C THR A 27 -30.08 -5.34 13.67
N LEU A 28 -29.85 -4.46 12.69
CA LEU A 28 -28.50 -4.05 12.27
C LEU A 28 -27.64 -3.90 13.54
N ALA A 29 -26.71 -4.83 13.76
CA ALA A 29 -25.68 -4.61 14.74
C ALA A 29 -24.99 -3.32 14.31
N GLU A 30 -25.07 -2.27 15.14
CA GLU A 30 -24.26 -1.07 14.91
C GLU A 30 -22.81 -1.56 14.75
N ALA A 31 -22.17 -1.20 13.64
CA ALA A 31 -20.75 -1.47 13.47
C ALA A 31 -20.02 -0.93 14.71
N PRO A 32 -19.00 -1.64 15.22
CA PRO A 32 -18.28 -1.19 16.39
C PRO A 32 -17.85 0.26 16.20
N LYS A 33 -18.12 1.10 17.20
CA LYS A 33 -17.77 2.52 17.14
C LYS A 33 -16.27 2.64 17.03
N ASN A 34 -15.81 3.40 16.04
CA ASN A 34 -14.40 3.78 15.90
C ASN A 34 -14.17 5.07 16.69
N TYR A 35 -13.60 4.94 17.89
CA TYR A 35 -13.40 6.08 18.80
C TYR A 35 -12.17 6.91 18.43
N LEU A 36 -11.36 6.42 17.50
CA LEU A 36 -10.16 7.09 17.02
C LEU A 36 -10.39 7.85 15.70
N LYS A 37 -11.55 7.69 15.04
CA LYS A 37 -11.85 8.39 13.78
C LYS A 37 -11.56 9.88 13.88
N GLY A 38 -10.75 10.39 12.95
CA GLY A 38 -10.34 11.79 12.87
C GLY A 38 -9.31 12.27 13.88
N LYS A 39 -8.86 11.42 14.82
CA LYS A 39 -7.79 11.79 15.75
C LYS A 39 -6.41 11.83 15.11
N PHE A 40 -6.24 11.12 14.00
CA PHE A 40 -4.93 10.94 13.37
C PHE A 40 -4.78 11.65 12.02
N TYR A 41 -5.78 12.42 11.58
CA TYR A 41 -5.70 13.23 10.35
C TYR A 41 -4.44 14.11 10.37
N SER A 42 -3.69 14.12 9.26
CA SER A 42 -2.37 14.75 9.04
C SER A 42 -1.23 14.33 10.00
N SER A 43 -1.52 13.55 11.04
CA SER A 43 -0.57 13.26 12.12
C SER A 43 0.36 12.08 11.81
N VAL A 44 -0.02 11.24 10.83
CA VAL A 44 0.72 10.02 10.47
C VAL A 44 1.61 10.20 9.25
N GLU A 45 1.42 11.25 8.44
CA GLU A 45 2.39 11.60 7.38
C GLU A 45 3.79 11.75 8.00
N ASP A 46 4.82 11.38 7.25
CA ASP A 46 6.21 11.43 7.70
C ASP A 46 6.53 10.50 8.88
N HIS A 47 5.73 9.45 9.07
CA HIS A 47 5.97 8.38 10.04
C HIS A 47 5.97 7.01 9.37
N PHE A 48 6.48 6.02 10.10
CA PHE A 48 6.17 4.64 9.80
C PHE A 48 4.86 4.22 10.47
N LEU A 49 4.07 3.43 9.74
CA LEU A 49 3.05 2.58 10.30
C LEU A 49 3.59 1.15 10.35
N VAL A 50 3.73 0.61 11.55
CA VAL A 50 4.39 -0.67 11.81
C VAL A 50 3.35 -1.68 12.27
N ALA A 51 3.26 -2.81 11.57
CA ALA A 51 2.36 -3.89 11.97
C ALA A 51 2.78 -4.42 13.34
N THR A 52 1.84 -4.56 14.27
CA THR A 52 2.14 -5.16 15.57
C THR A 52 2.12 -6.69 15.47
N GLU A 53 2.50 -7.37 16.55
CA GLU A 53 2.35 -8.83 16.67
C GLU A 53 0.89 -9.30 16.65
N LYS A 54 -0.09 -8.40 16.84
CA LYS A 54 -1.52 -8.71 16.73
C LYS A 54 -2.04 -8.69 15.29
N MET A 55 -1.25 -8.22 14.33
CA MET A 55 -1.65 -8.17 12.92
C MET A 55 -1.99 -9.58 12.41
N THR A 56 -3.24 -9.79 12.04
CA THR A 56 -3.74 -11.10 11.59
C THR A 56 -3.67 -11.27 10.07
N ASP A 57 -3.69 -10.18 9.30
CA ASP A 57 -3.58 -10.22 7.83
C ASP A 57 -2.15 -10.62 7.41
N ASP A 58 -2.02 -11.78 6.76
CA ASP A 58 -0.74 -12.30 6.26
C ASP A 58 -0.05 -11.37 5.27
N ARG A 59 -0.81 -10.53 4.56
CA ARG A 59 -0.27 -9.50 3.66
C ARG A 59 0.43 -8.39 4.42
N PHE A 60 0.14 -8.19 5.70
CA PHE A 60 0.69 -7.11 6.51
C PHE A 60 1.44 -7.56 7.76
N LYS A 61 1.50 -8.87 8.04
CA LYS A 61 2.35 -9.40 9.11
C LYS A 61 3.79 -8.92 8.94
N LYS A 62 4.31 -8.33 10.01
CA LYS A 62 5.67 -7.78 10.11
C LYS A 62 6.02 -6.77 9.00
N THR A 63 5.05 -5.99 8.51
CA THR A 63 5.32 -4.91 7.55
C THR A 63 5.69 -3.60 8.23
N VAL A 64 6.51 -2.82 7.52
CA VAL A 64 6.76 -1.40 7.80
C VAL A 64 6.27 -0.62 6.60
N ILE A 65 5.40 0.36 6.85
CA ILE A 65 4.79 1.21 5.83
C ILE A 65 5.26 2.64 6.05
N VAL A 66 5.77 3.28 5.01
CA VAL A 66 5.98 4.74 5.01
C VAL A 66 4.63 5.40 4.73
N MET A 67 4.14 6.20 5.67
CA MET A 67 2.89 6.93 5.51
C MET A 67 3.14 8.25 4.79
N LEU A 68 2.36 8.49 3.73
CA LEU A 68 2.59 9.57 2.78
C LEU A 68 1.48 10.61 2.75
N ASP A 69 0.30 10.24 3.24
CA ASP A 69 -0.82 11.15 3.46
C ASP A 69 -1.85 10.51 4.40
N ASN A 70 -2.64 11.34 5.08
CA ASN A 70 -3.83 10.95 5.83
C ASN A 70 -4.75 12.16 6.06
N ASP A 71 -5.96 12.11 5.51
CA ASP A 71 -6.98 13.15 5.65
C ASP A 71 -8.40 12.54 5.75
N GLU A 72 -9.42 13.37 5.57
CA GLU A 72 -10.83 12.95 5.61
C GLU A 72 -11.23 12.03 4.44
N GLU A 73 -10.45 11.96 3.37
CA GLU A 73 -10.65 11.03 2.24
C GLU A 73 -10.00 9.67 2.50
N GLY A 74 -9.01 9.63 3.39
CA GLY A 74 -8.38 8.41 3.89
C GLY A 74 -6.87 8.54 4.05
N ALA A 75 -6.18 7.41 4.14
CA ALA A 75 -4.72 7.36 4.26
C ALA A 75 -4.10 6.53 3.15
N TRP A 76 -2.84 6.80 2.82
CA TRP A 76 -2.06 5.89 2.00
C TRP A 76 -0.56 5.92 2.31
N GLY A 77 0.10 4.81 1.96
CA GLY A 77 1.51 4.60 2.21
C GLY A 77 2.10 3.46 1.40
N LEU A 78 3.39 3.23 1.57
CA LEU A 78 4.16 2.22 0.84
C LEU A 78 4.82 1.25 1.81
N VAL A 79 4.53 -0.05 1.65
CA VAL A 79 5.29 -1.12 2.32
C VAL A 79 6.73 -1.11 1.79
N ILE A 80 7.70 -1.04 2.70
CA ILE A 80 9.13 -0.90 2.35
C ILE A 80 9.98 -2.15 2.60
N ASN A 81 9.39 -3.23 3.10
CA ASN A 81 10.11 -4.41 3.56
C ASN A 81 9.60 -5.75 2.99
N LYS A 82 8.86 -5.71 1.87
CA LYS A 82 8.41 -6.90 1.13
C LYS A 82 9.02 -6.95 -0.28
N PRO A 83 10.27 -7.44 -0.42
CA PRO A 83 10.84 -7.69 -1.74
C PRO A 83 10.06 -8.80 -2.45
N ILE A 84 9.75 -8.62 -3.74
CA ILE A 84 9.01 -9.60 -4.56
C ILE A 84 9.84 -10.15 -5.72
N GLY A 85 11.08 -9.70 -5.86
CA GLY A 85 12.05 -10.25 -6.82
C GLY A 85 12.82 -9.16 -7.54
N LYS A 86 13.34 -9.53 -8.72
CA LYS A 86 13.94 -8.61 -9.67
C LYS A 86 13.25 -8.79 -11.01
N VAL A 87 13.11 -7.70 -11.74
CA VAL A 87 12.59 -7.74 -13.11
C VAL A 87 13.46 -6.89 -14.03
N PRO A 88 13.61 -7.28 -15.30
CA PRO A 88 14.22 -6.43 -16.30
C PRO A 88 13.53 -5.07 -16.41
N LEU A 89 14.33 -4.00 -16.56
CA LEU A 89 13.85 -2.63 -16.73
C LEU A 89 12.73 -2.49 -17.78
N ARG A 90 12.79 -3.24 -18.88
CA ARG A 90 11.75 -3.24 -19.94
C ARG A 90 10.33 -3.51 -19.45
N PHE A 91 10.16 -4.20 -18.32
CA PHE A 91 8.84 -4.48 -17.76
C PHE A 91 8.29 -3.35 -16.90
N LEU A 92 9.15 -2.39 -16.51
CA LEU A 92 8.80 -1.25 -15.67
C LEU A 92 8.61 0.05 -16.46
N VAL A 93 9.10 0.10 -17.69
CA VAL A 93 9.05 1.29 -18.55
C VAL A 93 8.07 1.10 -19.70
N ASN A 94 7.38 2.18 -20.10
CA ASN A 94 6.58 2.15 -21.31
C ASN A 94 7.48 2.31 -22.54
N THR A 95 7.87 1.19 -23.15
CA THR A 95 8.76 1.16 -24.32
C THR A 95 8.20 1.90 -25.54
N LEU A 96 6.89 2.14 -25.61
CA LEU A 96 6.28 2.89 -26.71
C LEU A 96 6.60 4.40 -26.66
N GLN A 97 6.90 4.92 -25.46
CA GLN A 97 7.35 6.31 -25.29
C GLN A 97 8.85 6.48 -25.52
N ASP A 98 9.62 5.39 -25.49
CA ASP A 98 11.07 5.40 -25.78
C ASP A 98 11.33 5.21 -27.28
N GLN A 99 10.81 6.14 -28.09
CA GLN A 99 10.74 6.03 -29.55
C GLN A 99 12.10 5.91 -30.24
N LYS A 100 13.20 6.25 -29.56
CA LYS A 100 14.54 6.28 -30.16
C LYS A 100 15.37 5.01 -29.95
N ASN A 101 14.94 4.08 -29.10
CA ASN A 101 15.66 2.82 -28.82
C ASN A 101 17.14 3.00 -28.39
N GLU A 102 17.56 4.21 -28.03
CA GLU A 102 18.95 4.54 -27.69
C GLU A 102 19.43 3.81 -26.43
N LYS A 103 18.50 3.32 -25.60
CA LYS A 103 18.76 2.69 -24.30
C LYS A 103 18.45 1.19 -24.25
N LYS A 104 18.37 0.52 -25.41
CA LYS A 104 18.03 -0.92 -25.51
C LYS A 104 18.90 -1.83 -24.64
N GLU A 105 20.17 -1.52 -24.48
CA GLU A 105 21.09 -2.31 -23.65
C GLU A 105 20.66 -2.32 -22.17
N LEU A 106 20.09 -1.21 -21.69
CA LEU A 106 19.63 -1.06 -20.31
C LEU A 106 18.37 -1.86 -20.00
N TYR A 107 17.60 -2.26 -21.00
CA TYR A 107 16.36 -3.04 -20.83
C TYR A 107 16.58 -4.44 -20.24
N SER A 108 17.82 -4.92 -20.26
CA SER A 108 18.23 -6.18 -19.64
C SER A 108 18.63 -6.04 -18.17
N VAL A 109 18.83 -4.81 -17.67
CA VAL A 109 19.23 -4.55 -16.29
C VAL A 109 18.12 -5.01 -15.35
N GLU A 110 18.48 -5.90 -14.42
CA GLU A 110 17.60 -6.45 -13.40
C GLU A 110 17.41 -5.48 -12.25
N ILE A 111 16.15 -5.08 -12.02
CA ILE A 111 15.77 -4.08 -11.05
C ILE A 111 15.06 -4.76 -9.87
N PRO A 112 15.57 -4.63 -8.63
CA PRO A 112 14.88 -5.11 -7.44
C PRO A 112 13.55 -4.38 -7.24
N ILE A 113 12.50 -5.15 -6.97
CA ILE A 113 11.15 -4.64 -6.78
C ILE A 113 10.59 -5.06 -5.42
N PHE A 114 9.83 -4.14 -4.84
CA PHE A 114 9.12 -4.29 -3.59
C PHE A 114 7.62 -4.20 -3.83
N TRP A 115 6.85 -4.95 -3.04
CA TRP A 115 5.41 -4.78 -2.98
C TRP A 115 5.08 -3.67 -1.99
N GLY A 116 4.37 -2.63 -2.46
CA GLY A 116 3.95 -1.47 -1.68
C GLY A 116 2.56 -1.60 -1.07
N GLY A 117 1.73 -2.47 -1.64
CA GLY A 117 0.39 -2.79 -1.14
C GLY A 117 -0.53 -3.33 -2.25
N PRO A 118 -1.77 -3.69 -1.89
CA PRO A 118 -2.69 -4.38 -2.79
C PRO A 118 -3.39 -3.46 -3.80
N VAL A 119 -3.26 -2.14 -3.67
CA VAL A 119 -3.97 -1.18 -4.52
C VAL A 119 -3.07 -0.75 -5.67
N ASP A 120 -3.65 -0.71 -6.87
CA ASP A 120 -2.99 -0.35 -8.13
C ASP A 120 -1.62 -1.01 -8.31
N GLU A 121 -1.54 -2.34 -8.25
CA GLU A 121 -0.29 -3.13 -8.26
C GLU A 121 0.65 -2.87 -9.46
N LYS A 122 0.17 -2.19 -10.51
CA LYS A 122 0.98 -1.77 -11.67
C LYS A 122 1.61 -0.39 -11.50
N GLN A 123 1.13 0.41 -10.55
CA GLN A 123 1.63 1.74 -10.28
C GLN A 123 3.03 1.64 -9.65
N ILE A 124 3.97 2.43 -10.18
CA ILE A 124 5.35 2.44 -9.72
C ILE A 124 5.59 3.68 -8.87
N TYR A 125 6.24 3.46 -7.72
CA TYR A 125 6.77 4.50 -6.85
C TYR A 125 8.26 4.25 -6.65
N ILE A 126 9.06 5.28 -6.88
CA ILE A 126 10.51 5.23 -6.61
C ILE A 126 10.77 6.06 -5.39
N LEU A 127 10.95 5.39 -4.25
CA LEU A 127 11.34 6.02 -3.00
C LEU A 127 12.87 6.10 -2.99
N HIS A 128 13.43 7.28 -2.77
CA HIS A 128 14.88 7.48 -2.83
C HIS A 128 15.41 8.52 -1.84
N SER A 129 16.74 8.56 -1.70
CA SER A 129 17.43 9.56 -0.90
C SER A 129 17.39 10.95 -1.54
N LYS A 130 17.39 11.98 -0.69
CA LYS A 130 17.07 13.38 -1.05
C LYS A 130 18.04 14.07 -2.03
N GLU A 131 19.22 13.50 -2.28
CA GLU A 131 20.18 14.13 -3.21
C GLU A 131 19.73 14.07 -4.66
N TYR A 132 18.92 13.08 -5.03
CA TYR A 132 18.33 13.01 -6.36
C TYR A 132 17.03 13.80 -6.37
N LYS A 133 16.81 14.60 -7.43
CA LYS A 133 15.57 15.34 -7.65
C LYS A 133 15.33 15.52 -9.14
N ASN A 134 14.06 15.51 -9.52
CA ASN A 134 13.55 15.87 -10.84
C ASN A 134 12.18 16.55 -10.69
N ASP A 135 11.54 16.87 -11.81
CA ASP A 135 10.28 17.63 -11.84
C ASP A 135 9.09 16.93 -11.18
N THR A 136 9.13 15.59 -11.02
CA THR A 136 8.05 14.83 -10.38
C THR A 136 8.35 14.41 -8.94
N THR A 137 9.48 14.86 -8.39
CA THR A 137 9.94 14.48 -7.05
C THR A 137 9.15 15.22 -5.96
N LYS A 138 8.41 14.48 -5.13
CA LYS A 138 7.84 14.98 -3.85
C LYS A 138 8.80 14.65 -2.70
N SER A 139 9.02 15.61 -1.81
CA SER A 139 9.90 15.44 -0.64
C SER A 139 9.09 15.20 0.63
N TYR A 140 9.61 14.33 1.48
CA TYR A 140 9.05 13.93 2.78
C TYR A 140 10.15 14.04 3.86
N LYS A 141 9.89 13.66 5.11
CA LYS A 141 10.90 13.62 6.18
C LYS A 141 12.01 12.64 5.82
N GLY A 142 13.21 13.15 5.58
CA GLY A 142 14.41 12.36 5.29
C GLY A 142 14.45 11.58 3.94
N ILE A 143 13.35 11.47 3.21
CA ILE A 143 13.24 10.75 1.93
C ILE A 143 12.55 11.59 0.84
N SER A 144 12.54 11.06 -0.39
CA SER A 144 11.83 11.62 -1.55
C SER A 144 11.16 10.50 -2.35
N ILE A 145 10.11 10.84 -3.09
CA ILE A 145 9.39 9.93 -3.99
C ILE A 145 9.26 10.55 -5.36
N THR A 146 9.59 9.76 -6.38
CA THR A 146 9.40 10.07 -7.80
C THR A 146 8.46 9.03 -8.42
N ARG A 147 7.60 9.47 -9.36
CA ARG A 147 6.60 8.60 -10.02
C ARG A 147 6.85 8.42 -11.52
N ASP A 148 7.73 9.21 -12.12
CA ASP A 148 8.09 9.01 -13.53
C ASP A 148 9.04 7.82 -13.71
N TYR A 149 9.06 7.26 -14.92
CA TYR A 149 9.93 6.13 -15.27
C TYR A 149 11.36 6.56 -15.66
N LYS A 150 11.65 7.86 -15.80
CA LYS A 150 12.95 8.34 -16.28
C LYS A 150 14.05 8.03 -15.26
N ILE A 151 13.74 8.15 -13.97
CA ILE A 151 14.63 7.75 -12.87
C ILE A 151 15.08 6.29 -12.97
N LEU A 152 14.27 5.39 -13.55
CA LEU A 152 14.65 3.98 -13.70
C LEU A 152 15.81 3.83 -14.71
N PHE A 153 15.85 4.67 -15.74
CA PHE A 153 17.00 4.73 -16.65
C PHE A 153 18.23 5.30 -15.97
N ASP A 154 18.10 6.35 -15.16
CA ASP A 154 19.22 6.90 -14.41
C ASP A 154 19.79 5.85 -13.45
N ILE A 155 18.92 5.09 -12.77
CA ILE A 155 19.31 3.95 -11.93
C ILE A 155 20.07 2.90 -12.75
N ALA A 156 19.54 2.50 -13.90
CA ALA A 156 20.19 1.51 -14.78
C ALA A 156 21.55 1.99 -15.33
N GLU A 157 21.75 3.30 -15.48
CA GLU A 157 23.02 3.92 -15.90
C GLU A 157 23.97 4.22 -14.72
N ASN A 158 23.62 3.85 -13.48
CA ASN A 158 24.35 4.23 -12.26
C ASN A 158 24.47 5.75 -12.04
N LYS A 159 23.51 6.53 -12.55
CA LYS A 159 23.36 7.99 -12.36
C LYS A 159 22.18 8.36 -11.46
N GLY A 160 21.44 7.36 -10.99
CA GLY A 160 20.29 7.53 -10.11
C GLY A 160 20.66 7.94 -8.68
N PRO A 161 19.68 7.97 -7.77
CA PRO A 161 19.91 8.21 -6.35
C PRO A 161 20.89 7.19 -5.73
N ARG A 162 21.61 7.62 -4.68
CA ARG A 162 22.53 6.75 -3.93
C ARG A 162 21.83 5.59 -3.24
N ARG A 163 20.60 5.80 -2.78
CA ARG A 163 19.75 4.78 -2.15
C ARG A 163 18.34 4.90 -2.67
N TYR A 164 17.73 3.77 -3.00
CA TYR A 164 16.37 3.74 -3.54
C TYR A 164 15.66 2.41 -3.25
N LEU A 165 14.34 2.45 -3.37
CA LEU A 165 13.45 1.31 -3.46
C LEU A 165 12.49 1.57 -4.63
N ILE A 166 12.29 0.55 -5.46
CA ILE A 166 11.30 0.58 -6.55
C ILE A 166 10.13 -0.28 -6.09
N ILE A 167 8.99 0.36 -5.92
CA ILE A 167 7.83 -0.17 -5.21
C ILE A 167 6.64 -0.23 -6.17
N LEU A 168 5.97 -1.37 -6.22
CA LEU A 168 4.77 -1.62 -7.02
C LEU A 168 3.53 -1.62 -6.13
N GLY A 169 2.52 -0.87 -6.53
CA GLY A 169 1.29 -0.67 -5.77
C GLY A 169 1.48 0.14 -4.50
N TYR A 170 0.39 0.34 -3.78
CA TYR A 170 0.37 1.04 -2.49
C TYR A 170 -0.65 0.44 -1.54
N SER A 171 -0.49 0.78 -0.26
CA SER A 171 -1.43 0.45 0.80
C SER A 171 -2.31 1.67 1.06
N GLY A 172 -3.62 1.49 1.00
CA GLY A 172 -4.60 2.55 1.19
C GLY A 172 -5.65 2.16 2.23
N TRP A 173 -6.15 3.15 2.93
CA TRP A 173 -7.21 3.05 3.92
C TRP A 173 -8.32 4.02 3.54
N ALA A 174 -9.57 3.57 3.59
CA ALA A 174 -10.71 4.47 3.50
C ALA A 174 -10.83 5.32 4.78
N ASP A 175 -11.66 6.37 4.72
CA ASP A 175 -11.96 7.24 5.86
C ASP A 175 -12.28 6.45 7.15
N GLY A 176 -11.52 6.73 8.21
CA GLY A 176 -11.63 6.10 9.52
C GLY A 176 -11.08 4.68 9.59
N GLN A 177 -10.76 4.02 8.48
CA GLN A 177 -10.32 2.61 8.51
C GLN A 177 -8.98 2.47 9.25
N LEU A 178 -8.02 3.35 8.97
CA LEU A 178 -6.71 3.32 9.63
C LEU A 178 -6.86 3.48 11.15
N GLU A 179 -7.68 4.43 11.58
CA GLU A 179 -7.92 4.71 13.00
C GLU A 179 -8.58 3.54 13.70
N GLY A 180 -9.52 2.86 13.05
CA GLY A 180 -10.15 1.65 13.59
C GLY A 180 -9.15 0.49 13.71
N GLU A 181 -8.24 0.35 12.74
CA GLU A 181 -7.16 -0.66 12.81
C GLU A 181 -6.13 -0.33 13.90
N MET A 182 -5.83 0.95 14.13
CA MET A 182 -4.99 1.40 15.26
C MET A 182 -5.69 1.15 16.61
N GLU A 183 -7.01 1.33 16.69
CA GLU A 183 -7.79 1.10 17.91
C GLU A 183 -7.74 -0.36 18.39
N ILE A 184 -7.69 -1.30 17.46
CA ILE A 184 -7.57 -2.73 17.75
C ILE A 184 -6.11 -3.21 17.80
N ASP A 185 -5.15 -2.28 17.94
CA ASP A 185 -3.71 -2.54 18.00
C ASP A 185 -3.12 -3.27 16.78
N HIS A 186 -3.72 -3.19 15.59
CA HIS A 186 -3.10 -3.77 14.39
C HIS A 186 -1.85 -3.01 13.96
N TRP A 187 -1.86 -1.69 14.16
CA TRP A 187 -0.78 -0.80 13.77
C TRP A 187 -0.28 0.03 14.94
N ILE A 188 0.99 0.41 14.89
CA ILE A 188 1.59 1.40 15.77
C ILE A 188 2.49 2.34 14.98
N LEU A 189 2.58 3.59 15.41
CA LEU A 189 3.45 4.58 14.79
C LEU A 189 4.90 4.39 15.24
N SER A 190 5.83 4.73 14.35
CA SER A 190 7.26 4.83 14.62
C SER A 190 7.84 6.01 13.85
N GLU A 191 8.95 6.55 14.35
CA GLU A 191 9.68 7.63 13.68
C GLU A 191 10.17 7.17 12.31
N LEU A 192 9.96 8.00 11.28
CA LEU A 192 10.52 7.76 9.94
C LEU A 192 12.00 8.10 9.94
N GLU A 193 12.82 7.06 9.87
CA GLU A 193 14.27 7.15 9.77
C GLU A 193 14.77 6.63 8.42
N PRO A 194 15.46 7.45 7.61
CA PRO A 194 15.99 7.00 6.31
C PRO A 194 16.93 5.80 6.41
N GLN A 195 17.62 5.61 7.55
CA GLN A 195 18.44 4.42 7.79
C GLN A 195 17.62 3.14 7.77
N ILE A 196 16.39 3.16 8.31
CA ILE A 196 15.48 2.01 8.30
C ILE A 196 14.89 1.82 6.90
N VAL A 197 14.54 2.91 6.21
CA VAL A 197 13.98 2.84 4.85
C VAL A 197 14.93 2.12 3.89
N PHE A 198 16.22 2.47 3.94
CA PHE A 198 17.24 1.94 3.04
C PHE A 198 18.12 0.87 3.69
N GLU A 199 17.66 0.25 4.77
CA GLU A 199 18.30 -0.94 5.35
C GLU A 199 18.42 -2.04 4.27
N GLU A 200 19.61 -2.62 4.17
CA GLU A 200 19.96 -3.63 3.16
C GLU A 200 19.10 -4.90 3.32
N GLU A 201 19.03 -5.41 4.56
CA GLU A 201 18.27 -6.61 4.89
C GLU A 201 16.83 -6.26 5.24
N SER A 202 15.89 -6.53 4.33
CA SER A 202 14.46 -6.19 4.51
C SER A 202 13.86 -6.72 5.81
N LYS A 203 14.30 -7.90 6.27
CA LYS A 203 13.87 -8.52 7.54
C LYS A 203 14.25 -7.69 8.78
N ASN A 204 15.27 -6.83 8.69
CA ASN A 204 15.74 -5.98 9.79
C ASN A 204 14.91 -4.70 9.91
N LYS A 205 14.16 -4.30 8.88
CA LYS A 205 13.37 -3.06 8.89
C LYS A 205 12.29 -3.09 9.97
N TRP A 206 11.56 -4.20 10.08
CA TRP A 206 10.49 -4.36 11.05
C TRP A 206 10.97 -4.29 12.51
N PRO A 207 11.95 -5.10 12.98
CA PRO A 207 12.38 -5.02 14.38
C PRO A 207 12.99 -3.65 14.74
N LYS A 208 13.68 -2.98 13.80
CA LYS A 208 14.19 -1.62 14.01
C LYS A 208 13.05 -0.60 14.17
N ALA A 209 12.11 -0.58 13.23
CA ALA A 209 10.95 0.32 13.30
C ALA A 209 10.06 0.02 14.51
N TYR A 210 9.81 -1.25 14.81
CA TYR A 210 9.02 -1.65 15.97
C TYR A 210 9.72 -1.29 17.30
N GLY A 211 11.05 -1.31 17.33
CA GLY A 211 11.84 -0.83 18.48
C GLY A 211 11.68 0.68 18.74
N ASN A 212 11.52 1.47 17.68
CA ASN A 212 11.37 2.93 17.73
C ASN A 212 9.90 3.38 17.77
N ARG A 213 8.98 2.45 18.03
CA ARG A 213 7.54 2.72 18.09
C ARG A 213 7.19 3.67 19.23
N PHE A 214 6.17 4.48 19.02
CA PHE A 214 5.59 5.35 20.04
C PHE A 214 4.07 5.34 19.94
N ILE A 215 3.41 5.75 21.02
CA ILE A 215 1.97 5.99 21.06
C ILE A 215 1.78 7.50 21.08
N ARG A 216 1.01 8.03 20.13
CA ARG A 216 0.56 9.42 20.16
C ARG A 216 -0.73 9.45 20.99
N LEU A 217 -0.61 9.87 22.25
CA LEU A 217 -1.75 10.07 23.17
C LEU A 217 -2.56 11.31 22.79
#